data_AF-A0A841KK49-F1
#
_entry.id   AF-A0A841KK49-F1
#
_cell.length_a   1.000
_cell.length_b   1.000
_cell.length_c   1.000
_cell.angle_alpha   90.00
_cell.angle_beta   90.00
_cell.angle_gamma   90.00
#
_symmetry.space_group_name_H-M   'P 1'
#
loop_
_entity.id
_entity.type
_entity.pdbx_description
1 polymer ?
#
loop_
_entity_poly.entity_id
_entity_poly.type
_entity_poly.pdbx_seq_one_letter_code
_entity_poly.pdbx_strand_id
1 'polypeptide(L)'
;MYKNLALINGVLLAIMVFLNGMLSSITGPYMSTFIFHVLGFILILMISIAKKNTLSNLKELPLMFFLPGVLSVITILLNNICIPQIGITLTIGVSLYGQLVMSSLVEHFGLFGMPVNRFRKEKILGFSIISLGIIVMITM
;
A
#
# COMPACT_ATOMS: atom_id res chain seq x y z
N MET A 1 8.01 18.11 11.14
CA MET A 1 8.52 16.77 11.49
C MET A 1 7.78 15.65 10.77
N TYR A 2 6.46 15.50 10.94
CA TYR A 2 5.69 14.39 10.33
C TYR A 2 5.66 14.34 8.80
N LYS A 3 5.72 15.49 8.11
CA LYS A 3 5.79 15.54 6.64
C LYS A 3 7.05 14.86 6.08
N ASN A 4 8.18 15.03 6.75
CA ASN A 4 9.45 14.41 6.32
C ASN A 4 9.43 12.89 6.54
N LEU A 5 8.80 12.42 7.64
CA LEU A 5 8.61 11.00 7.88
C LEU A 5 7.69 10.36 6.82
N ALA A 6 6.62 11.05 6.44
CA ALA A 6 5.74 10.59 5.35
C ALA A 6 6.49 10.50 4.01
N LEU A 7 7.38 11.46 3.72
CA LEU A 7 8.23 11.43 2.53
C LEU A 7 9.19 10.23 2.56
N ILE A 8 9.88 10.01 3.67
CA ILE A 8 10.79 8.86 3.84
C ILE A 8 10.02 7.54 3.68
N ASN A 9 8.82 7.44 4.27
CA ASN A 9 7.96 6.27 4.09
C ASN A 9 7.62 6.04 2.61
N GLY A 10 7.31 7.10 1.86
CA GLY A 10 7.08 7.01 0.42
C GLY A 10 8.29 6.50 -0.36
N VAL A 11 9.49 6.97 -0.03
CA VAL A 11 10.74 6.49 -0.65
C VAL A 11 10.98 5.02 -0.34
N LEU A 12 10.83 4.61 0.92
CA LEU A 12 11.00 3.21 1.33
C LEU A 12 9.97 2.31 0.64
N LEU A 13 8.72 2.74 0.54
CA LEU A 13 7.66 2.02 -0.17
C LEU A 13 8.00 1.85 -1.65
N ALA A 14 8.51 2.91 -2.31
CA ALA A 14 8.92 2.84 -3.71
C ALA A 14 10.08 1.85 -3.93
N ILE A 15 11.10 1.87 -3.07
CA ILE A 15 12.23 0.92 -3.13
C ILE A 15 11.73 -0.51 -2.93
N MET A 16 10.85 -0.72 -1.95
CA MET A 16 10.26 -2.02 -1.66
C MET A 16 9.49 -2.56 -2.88
N VAL A 17 8.63 -1.76 -3.48
CA VAL A 17 7.86 -2.13 -4.68
C VAL A 17 8.80 -2.42 -5.86
N PHE A 18 9.84 -1.61 -6.05
CA PHE A 18 10.84 -1.79 -7.10
C PHE A 18 11.57 -3.14 -6.96
N LEU A 19 12.15 -3.41 -5.80
CA LEU A 19 12.89 -4.66 -5.55
C LEU A 19 11.98 -5.89 -5.68
N ASN A 20 10.73 -5.79 -5.23
CA ASN A 20 9.78 -6.89 -5.37
C ASN A 20 9.33 -7.10 -6.82
N GLY A 21 9.21 -6.02 -7.61
CA GLY A 21 8.99 -6.10 -9.05
C GLY A 21 10.13 -6.80 -9.78
N MET A 22 11.39 -6.53 -9.40
CA MET A 22 12.55 -7.26 -9.91
C MET A 22 12.54 -8.74 -9.51
N LEU A 23 12.15 -9.06 -8.27
CA LEU A 23 12.00 -10.46 -7.86
C LEU A 23 10.89 -11.17 -8.66
N SER A 24 9.79 -10.45 -8.95
CA SER A 24 8.66 -10.95 -9.75
C SER A 24 9.06 -11.25 -11.19
N SER A 25 9.93 -10.45 -11.82
CA SER A 25 10.37 -10.71 -13.19
C SER A 25 11.21 -12.00 -13.32
N ILE A 26 11.85 -12.43 -12.23
CA ILE A 26 12.68 -13.65 -12.19
C ILE A 26 11.86 -14.88 -11.77
N THR A 27 11.00 -14.73 -10.75
CA THR A 27 10.33 -15.85 -10.07
C THR A 27 8.84 -15.98 -10.41
N GLY A 28 8.28 -15.01 -11.12
CA GLY A 28 6.84 -14.87 -11.34
C GLY A 28 6.11 -14.18 -10.18
N PRO A 29 4.89 -13.67 -10.41
CA PRO A 29 4.18 -12.80 -9.46
C PRO A 29 3.74 -13.52 -8.18
N TYR A 30 3.36 -14.80 -8.27
CA TYR A 30 2.92 -15.59 -7.12
C TYR A 30 4.08 -15.96 -6.20
N MET A 31 5.18 -16.47 -6.77
CA MET A 31 6.33 -16.91 -5.97
C MET A 31 7.06 -15.73 -5.33
N SER A 32 7.22 -14.62 -6.04
CA SER A 32 7.78 -13.38 -5.48
C SER A 32 6.93 -12.84 -4.32
N THR A 33 5.60 -12.85 -4.45
CA THR A 33 4.68 -12.44 -3.38
C THR A 33 4.78 -13.37 -2.17
N PHE A 34 4.91 -14.68 -2.39
CA PHE A 34 5.13 -15.66 -1.33
C PHE A 34 6.44 -15.39 -0.58
N ILE A 35 7.56 -15.26 -1.30
CA ILE A 35 8.89 -14.97 -0.71
C ILE A 35 8.84 -13.66 0.09
N PHE A 36 8.24 -12.61 -0.46
CA PHE A 36 8.08 -11.31 0.20
C PHE A 36 7.41 -11.45 1.58
N HIS A 37 6.28 -12.17 1.65
CA HIS A 37 5.54 -12.33 2.89
C HIS A 37 6.22 -13.27 3.87
N VAL A 38 6.88 -14.33 3.40
CA VAL A 38 7.65 -15.23 4.26
C VAL A 38 8.81 -14.50 4.93
N LEU A 39 9.58 -13.69 4.18
CA LEU A 39 10.68 -12.90 4.74
C LEU A 39 10.17 -11.88 5.77
N GLY A 40 9.07 -11.18 5.44
CA GLY A 40 8.42 -10.26 6.39
C GLY A 40 7.94 -10.97 7.66
N PHE A 41 7.34 -12.15 7.51
CA PHE A 41 6.89 -12.98 8.64
C PHE A 41 8.05 -13.44 9.52
N ILE A 42 9.15 -13.93 8.94
CA ILE A 42 10.33 -14.35 9.70
C ILE A 42 10.90 -13.18 10.49
N LEU A 43 11.04 -12.01 9.87
CA LEU A 43 11.57 -10.82 10.53
C LEU A 43 10.71 -10.40 11.72
N ILE A 44 9.39 -10.29 11.54
CA ILE A 44 8.50 -9.87 12.63
C ILE A 44 8.42 -10.94 13.73
N LEU A 45 8.52 -12.23 13.38
CA LEU A 45 8.57 -13.32 14.35
C LEU A 45 9.83 -13.23 15.23
N MET A 46 11.00 -12.99 14.64
CA MET A 46 12.24 -12.77 15.39
C MET A 46 12.14 -11.58 16.35
N ILE A 47 11.59 -10.46 15.87
CA ILE A 47 11.36 -9.26 16.70
C ILE A 47 10.38 -9.57 17.85
N SER A 48 9.30 -10.30 17.56
CA SER A 48 8.29 -10.66 18.55
C SER A 48 8.86 -11.53 19.67
N ILE A 49 9.69 -12.53 19.32
CA ILE A 49 10.39 -13.39 20.27
C ILE A 49 11.36 -12.55 21.13
N ALA A 50 12.18 -11.70 20.49
CA ALA A 50 13.15 -10.85 21.19
C ALA A 50 12.47 -9.86 22.16
N LYS A 51 11.29 -9.34 21.80
CA LYS A 51 10.48 -8.44 22.63
C LYS A 51 9.59 -9.16 23.63
N LYS A 52 9.54 -10.50 23.61
CA LYS A 52 8.66 -11.33 24.45
C LYS A 52 7.19 -10.91 24.35
N ASN A 53 6.75 -10.53 23.15
CA ASN A 53 5.36 -10.17 22.92
C ASN A 53 4.50 -11.41 23.19
N THR A 54 3.51 -11.27 24.06
CA THR A 54 2.51 -12.31 24.30
C THR A 54 1.35 -12.12 23.33
N LEU A 55 0.83 -13.22 22.77
CA LEU A 55 -0.42 -13.18 22.04
C LEU A 55 -1.52 -12.87 23.07
N SER A 56 -2.02 -11.64 23.07
CA SER A 56 -3.28 -11.31 23.74
C SER A 56 -4.44 -12.09 23.11
N ASN A 57 -5.59 -12.15 23.78
CA ASN A 57 -6.78 -12.91 23.35
C ASN A 57 -7.20 -12.58 21.91
N LEU A 58 -6.65 -13.29 20.93
CA LEU A 58 -7.01 -13.17 19.51
C LEU A 58 -8.50 -13.45 19.27
N LYS A 59 -9.13 -14.21 20.16
CA LYS A 59 -10.57 -14.53 20.13
C LYS A 59 -11.47 -13.31 20.32
N GLU A 60 -10.97 -12.24 20.93
CA GLU A 60 -11.75 -11.02 21.19
C GLU A 60 -11.58 -9.98 20.08
N LEU A 61 -10.64 -10.18 19.13
CA LEU A 61 -10.45 -9.22 18.04
C LEU A 61 -11.51 -9.39 16.95
N PRO A 62 -12.20 -8.31 16.56
CA PRO A 62 -13.04 -8.31 15.36
C PRO A 62 -12.28 -8.79 14.12
N LEU A 63 -12.93 -9.63 13.31
CA LEU A 63 -12.34 -10.21 12.09
C LEU A 63 -11.80 -9.15 11.12
N MET A 64 -12.38 -7.94 11.15
CA MET A 64 -11.93 -6.82 10.33
C MET A 64 -10.45 -6.46 10.55
N PHE A 65 -9.89 -6.65 11.76
CA PHE A 65 -8.49 -6.34 12.05
C PHE A 65 -7.48 -7.30 11.38
N PHE A 66 -7.94 -8.43 10.86
CA PHE A 66 -7.11 -9.35 10.07
C PHE A 66 -7.10 -8.99 8.57
N LEU A 67 -8.05 -8.17 8.13
CA LEU A 67 -8.19 -7.77 6.72
C LEU A 67 -6.95 -7.03 6.16
N PRO A 68 -6.26 -6.15 6.91
CA PRO A 68 -5.04 -5.50 6.40
C PRO A 68 -3.96 -6.48 5.94
N GLY A 69 -3.82 -7.63 6.61
CA GLY A 69 -2.87 -8.67 6.22
C GLY A 69 -3.22 -9.29 4.85
N VAL A 70 -4.51 -9.60 4.65
CA VAL A 70 -5.01 -10.13 3.37
C VAL A 70 -4.86 -9.09 2.25
N LEU A 71 -5.21 -7.83 2.52
CA LEU A 71 -5.08 -6.73 1.56
C LEU A 71 -3.62 -6.46 1.19
N SER A 72 -2.67 -6.69 2.11
CA SER A 72 -1.24 -6.58 1.82
C SER A 72 -0.81 -7.60 0.77
N VAL A 73 -1.21 -8.87 0.93
CA VAL A 73 -0.93 -9.93 -0.07
C VAL A 73 -1.49 -9.57 -1.44
N ILE A 74 -2.75 -9.13 -1.49
CA ILE A 74 -3.42 -8.74 -2.74
C ILE A 74 -2.70 -7.56 -3.39
N THR A 75 -2.33 -6.53 -2.61
CA THR A 75 -1.67 -5.33 -3.14
C THR A 75 -0.31 -5.66 -3.74
N ILE A 76 0.49 -6.49 -3.06
CA ILE A 76 1.80 -6.91 -3.56
C ILE A 76 1.66 -7.76 -4.82
N LEU A 77 0.70 -8.68 -4.85
CA LEU A 77 0.42 -9.50 -6.02
C LEU A 77 0.01 -8.64 -7.23
N LEU A 78 -0.90 -7.68 -7.03
CA LEU A 78 -1.33 -6.76 -8.09
C LEU A 78 -0.17 -5.93 -8.61
N ASN A 79 0.68 -5.38 -7.73
CA ASN A 79 1.90 -4.68 -8.16
C ASN A 79 2.80 -5.57 -9.01
N ASN A 80 3.00 -6.82 -8.59
CA ASN A 80 3.85 -7.78 -9.30
C ASN A 80 3.30 -8.20 -10.67
N ILE A 81 1.97 -8.17 -10.84
CA ILE A 81 1.29 -8.40 -12.13
C ILE A 81 1.38 -7.14 -13.00
N CYS A 82 1.17 -5.95 -12.44
CA CYS A 82 1.13 -4.70 -13.20
C CYS A 82 2.51 -4.21 -13.64
N ILE A 83 3.54 -4.33 -12.79
CA ILE A 83 4.88 -3.78 -13.07
C ILE A 83 5.46 -4.27 -14.41
N PRO A 84 5.42 -5.57 -14.76
CA PRO A 84 5.90 -6.04 -16.05
C PRO A 84 5.09 -5.55 -17.26
N GLN A 85 3.83 -5.13 -17.04
CA GLN A 85 2.89 -4.76 -18.12
C GLN A 85 2.93 -3.27 -18.44
N ILE A 86 2.94 -2.43 -17.40
CA ILE A 86 2.79 -0.97 -17.54
C ILE A 86 3.96 -0.18 -16.94
N GLY A 87 4.98 -0.88 -16.41
CA GLY A 87 6.14 -0.29 -15.78
C GLY A 87 5.90 0.16 -14.33
N ILE A 88 7.01 0.43 -13.63
CA ILE A 88 7.02 0.73 -12.19
C ILE A 88 6.42 2.09 -11.90
N THR A 89 6.83 3.12 -12.66
CA THR A 89 6.40 4.50 -12.45
C THR A 89 4.88 4.65 -12.57
N LEU A 90 4.28 4.04 -13.59
CA LEU A 90 2.84 4.10 -13.80
C LEU A 90 2.06 3.26 -12.78
N THR A 91 2.56 2.07 -12.44
CA THR A 91 1.94 1.23 -11.38
C THR A 91 1.89 1.97 -10.04
N ILE A 92 2.99 2.61 -9.63
CA ILE A 92 3.04 3.41 -8.40
C ILE A 92 2.13 4.64 -8.52
N GLY A 93 2.15 5.36 -9.65
CA GLY A 93 1.30 6.53 -9.85
C GLY A 93 -0.19 6.23 -9.73
N VAL A 94 -0.67 5.19 -10.43
CA VAL A 94 -2.08 4.77 -10.40
C VAL A 94 -2.48 4.23 -9.02
N SER A 95 -1.61 3.43 -8.37
CA SER A 95 -1.90 2.91 -7.02
C SER A 95 -1.96 4.01 -5.97
N LEU A 96 -1.06 5.00 -6.01
CA LEU A 96 -1.11 6.17 -5.14
C LEU A 96 -2.40 6.97 -5.35
N TYR A 97 -2.85 7.14 -6.59
CA TYR A 97 -4.14 7.79 -6.87
C TYR A 97 -5.31 7.03 -6.23
N GLY A 98 -5.36 5.70 -6.37
CA GLY A 98 -6.37 4.87 -5.71
C GLY A 98 -6.34 5.01 -4.18
N GLN A 99 -5.15 5.06 -3.57
CA GLN A 99 -4.98 5.29 -2.13
C GLN A 99 -5.52 6.66 -1.70
N LEU A 100 -5.25 7.72 -2.48
CA LEU A 100 -5.75 9.07 -2.20
C LEU A 100 -7.29 9.13 -2.29
N VAL A 101 -7.87 8.52 -3.33
CA VAL A 101 -9.34 8.45 -3.50
C VAL A 101 -9.97 7.73 -2.31
N MET A 102 -9.49 6.54 -1.98
CA MET A 102 -10.05 5.75 -0.87
C MET A 102 -9.87 6.46 0.48
N SER A 103 -8.70 7.05 0.73
CA SER A 103 -8.45 7.86 1.94
C SER A 103 -9.42 9.03 2.04
N SER A 104 -9.68 9.73 0.94
CA SER A 104 -10.62 10.83 0.95
C SER A 104 -12.08 10.38 1.14
N LEU A 105 -12.46 9.18 0.67
CA LEU A 105 -13.79 8.61 0.93
C LEU A 105 -13.95 8.24 2.41
N VAL A 106 -12.93 7.60 3.00
CA VAL A 106 -12.89 7.26 4.43
C VAL A 106 -13.05 8.52 5.29
N GLU A 107 -12.29 9.57 4.98
CA GLU A 107 -12.40 10.87 5.65
C GLU A 107 -13.77 11.54 5.44
N HIS A 108 -14.30 11.48 4.22
CA HIS A 108 -15.55 12.17 3.87
C HIS A 108 -16.76 11.57 4.60
N PHE A 109 -16.82 10.25 4.68
CA PHE A 109 -17.91 9.52 5.33
C PHE A 109 -17.65 9.23 6.83
N GLY A 110 -16.46 9.56 7.35
CA GLY A 110 -16.08 9.25 8.73
C GLY A 110 -16.01 7.74 9.00
N LEU A 111 -15.64 6.95 8.00
CA LEU A 111 -15.58 5.49 8.13
C LEU A 111 -14.56 5.11 9.21
N PHE A 112 -14.82 3.99 9.90
CA PHE A 112 -13.93 3.44 10.93
C PHE A 112 -13.67 4.38 12.12
N GLY A 113 -14.60 5.28 12.40
CA GLY A 113 -14.48 6.25 13.52
C GLY A 113 -13.53 7.40 13.23
N MET A 114 -13.12 7.59 11.96
CA MET A 114 -12.28 8.72 11.56
C MET A 114 -13.05 10.04 11.67
N PRO A 115 -12.38 11.16 12.02
CA PRO A 115 -13.00 12.49 11.99
C PRO A 115 -13.56 12.81 10.60
N VAL A 116 -14.83 13.21 10.55
CA VAL A 116 -15.49 13.60 9.30
C VAL A 116 -14.84 14.87 8.75
N ASN A 117 -14.10 14.72 7.66
CA ASN A 117 -13.50 15.83 6.92
C ASN A 117 -14.20 15.96 5.57
N ARG A 118 -15.18 16.87 5.51
CA ARG A 118 -16.02 17.03 4.31
C ARG A 118 -15.18 17.33 3.08
N PHE A 119 -15.56 16.73 1.95
CA PHE A 119 -14.88 16.92 0.68
C PHE A 119 -14.96 18.40 0.28
N ARG A 120 -13.81 19.07 0.20
CA ARG A 120 -13.73 20.47 -0.21
C ARG A 120 -13.43 20.58 -1.70
N LYS A 121 -13.84 21.69 -2.33
CA LYS A 121 -13.68 21.90 -3.78
C LYS A 121 -12.21 21.90 -4.22
N GLU A 122 -11.29 22.27 -3.34
CA GLU A 122 -9.85 22.27 -3.58
C GLU A 122 -9.30 20.85 -3.75
N LYS A 123 -9.89 19.85 -3.06
CA LYS A 123 -9.52 18.44 -3.28
C LYS A 123 -9.87 18.01 -4.72
N ILE A 124 -11.01 18.46 -5.28
CA ILE A 124 -11.39 18.17 -6.67
C ILE A 124 -10.30 18.64 -7.62
N LEU A 125 -9.84 19.89 -7.46
CA LEU A 125 -8.76 20.43 -8.29
C LEU A 125 -7.48 19.60 -8.19
N GLY A 126 -7.11 19.18 -6.97
CA GLY A 126 -5.96 18.31 -6.74
C GLY A 126 -6.09 16.95 -7.44
N PHE A 127 -7.24 16.27 -7.30
CA PHE A 127 -7.51 15.01 -7.98
C PHE A 127 -7.52 15.16 -9.50
N SER A 128 -8.05 16.26 -10.04
CA SER A 128 -8.04 16.55 -11.48
C SER A 128 -6.62 16.70 -12.02
N ILE A 129 -5.74 17.42 -11.31
CA ILE A 129 -4.33 17.59 -11.71
C ILE A 129 -3.59 16.25 -11.70
N ILE A 130 -3.75 15.46 -10.64
CA ILE A 130 -3.12 14.13 -10.55
C ILE A 130 -3.62 13.22 -11.67
N SER A 131 -4.93 13.22 -11.93
CA SER A 131 -5.53 12.43 -13.01
C SER A 131 -4.96 12.82 -14.38
N LEU A 132 -4.82 14.13 -14.64
CA LEU A 132 -4.21 14.62 -15.88
C LEU A 132 -2.76 14.12 -16.02
N GLY A 133 -1.97 14.19 -14.94
CA GLY A 133 -0.60 13.69 -14.92
C GLY A 133 -0.51 12.19 -15.23
N ILE A 134 -1.39 11.39 -14.63
CA ILE A 134 -1.46 9.95 -14.89
C ILE A 134 -1.87 9.68 -16.35
N ILE A 135 -2.86 10.40 -16.89
CA ILE A 135 -3.28 10.26 -18.29
C ILE A 135 -2.10 10.52 -19.24
N VAL A 136 -1.35 11.60 -19.01
CA VAL A 136 -0.16 11.93 -19.81
C VAL A 136 0.87 10.80 -19.74
N MET A 137 1.13 10.26 -18.54
CA MET A 137 2.05 9.14 -18.36
C MET A 137 1.60 7.83 -19.03
N ILE A 138 0.30 7.63 -19.23
CA ILE A 138 -0.25 6.46 -19.94
C ILE A 138 -0.11 6.62 -21.45
N THR A 139 -0.27 7.86 -21.94
CA THR A 139 -0.29 8.15 -23.38
C THR A 139 1.08 8.34 -24.02
N MET A 140 2.13 8.51 -23.22
CA MET A 140 3.53 8.63 -23.66
C MET A 140 4.24 7.29 -23.59
#